data_AF-A0A540VX23-F1
#
_entry.id   AF-A0A540VX23-F1
#
_cell.length_a   1.000
_cell.length_b   1.000
_cell.length_c   1.000
_cell.angle_alpha   90.00
_cell.angle_beta   90.00
_cell.angle_gamma   90.00
#
_symmetry.space_group_name_H-M   'P 1'
#
loop_
_entity.id
_entity.type
_entity.pdbx_description
1 polymer ?
#
loop_
_entity_poly.entity_id
_entity_poly.type
_entity_poly.pdbx_seq_one_letter_code
_entity_poly.pdbx_strand_id
1 'polypeptide(L)'
;MNAPNAERLGDKPLEEATRVPAETAIREVAAHGMGDRWIVIVDEMNKPLAAVRSEALPENPEGRPISSILADLPPMILAPADSRVDELLPLAAELTPGSVVIVEDDDNLRIWSDPHLDPLRGSDAHLPGPYPRVPLLLKVCRYGGVFRHCGHPQRFVVKPQPMPDCPDPKNLGPHPFRW
;
A
#
# COMPACT_ATOMS: atom_id res chain seq x y z
N MET A 1 -29.19 -3.92 -22.51
CA MET A 1 -28.64 -2.67 -21.95
C MET A 1 -27.18 -2.96 -21.66
N ASN A 2 -26.26 -2.36 -22.42
CA ASN A 2 -24.84 -2.48 -22.13
C ASN A 2 -24.57 -1.74 -20.82
N ALA A 3 -23.98 -2.40 -19.83
CA ALA A 3 -23.43 -1.70 -18.68
C ALA A 3 -22.48 -0.61 -19.21
N PRO A 4 -22.53 0.63 -18.67
CA PRO A 4 -21.53 1.62 -19.03
C PRO A 4 -20.14 1.00 -18.83
N ASN A 5 -19.27 1.18 -19.82
CA ASN A 5 -17.92 0.63 -19.81
C ASN A 5 -17.22 1.20 -18.57
N ALA A 6 -17.16 0.40 -17.52
CA ALA A 6 -16.62 0.84 -16.25
C ALA A 6 -15.11 0.94 -16.39
N GLU A 7 -14.59 2.14 -16.12
CA GLU A 7 -13.16 2.42 -16.20
C GLU A 7 -12.38 1.50 -15.26
N ARG A 8 -11.33 0.85 -15.78
CA ARG A 8 -10.50 -0.09 -15.02
C ARG A 8 -9.21 0.59 -14.56
N LEU A 9 -8.58 0.02 -13.54
CA LEU A 9 -7.31 0.53 -13.02
C LEU A 9 -6.18 0.40 -14.04
N GLY A 10 -6.17 -0.67 -14.84
CA GLY A 10 -5.19 -0.86 -15.91
C GLY A 10 -5.23 0.23 -17.00
N ASP A 11 -6.34 0.96 -17.12
CA ASP A 11 -6.52 2.04 -18.10
C ASP A 11 -6.00 3.40 -17.59
N LYS A 12 -5.60 3.49 -16.32
CA LYS A 12 -5.16 4.75 -15.68
C LYS A 12 -3.72 5.11 -16.07
N PRO A 13 -3.33 6.39 -15.93
CA PRO A 13 -1.92 6.78 -15.98
C PRO A 13 -1.20 6.17 -14.78
N LEU A 14 -0.54 5.05 -15.02
CA LEU A 14 0.17 4.30 -13.99
C LEU A 14 1.67 4.59 -14.09
N GLU A 15 2.28 4.90 -12.95
CA GLU A 15 3.73 5.06 -12.81
C GLU A 15 4.40 3.68 -12.66
N GLU A 16 5.60 3.53 -13.25
CA GLU A 16 6.41 2.34 -13.03
C GLU A 16 6.92 2.28 -11.59
N ALA A 17 7.00 1.06 -11.04
CA ALA A 17 7.59 0.82 -9.74
C ALA A 17 8.69 -0.24 -9.79
N THR A 18 9.72 -0.02 -8.97
CA THR A 18 10.77 -1.01 -8.73
C THR A 18 10.41 -1.85 -7.50
N ARG A 19 10.45 -3.17 -7.62
CA ARG A 19 10.25 -4.09 -6.49
C ARG A 19 11.54 -4.24 -5.71
N VAL A 20 11.44 -4.16 -4.39
CA VAL A 20 12.59 -4.27 -3.49
C VAL A 20 12.24 -5.17 -2.30
N PRO A 21 13.03 -6.21 -2.02
CA PRO A 21 12.86 -7.03 -0.82
C PRO A 21 12.91 -6.20 0.47
N ALA A 22 12.06 -6.55 1.44
CA ALA A 22 11.97 -5.83 2.72
C ALA A 22 13.31 -5.72 3.49
N GLU A 23 14.20 -6.70 3.31
CA GLU A 23 15.51 -6.74 4.00
C GLU A 23 16.62 -5.95 3.28
N THR A 24 16.35 -5.38 2.11
CA THR A 24 17.34 -4.57 1.39
C THR A 24 17.67 -3.30 2.19
N ALA A 25 18.97 -2.98 2.30
CA ALA A 25 19.41 -1.79 3.02
C ALA A 25 18.98 -0.51 2.31
N ILE A 26 18.53 0.50 3.06
CA ILE A 26 18.03 1.77 2.51
C ILE A 26 19.03 2.41 1.54
N ARG A 27 20.33 2.40 1.86
CA ARG A 27 21.38 2.91 0.95
C ARG A 27 21.41 2.20 -0.41
N GLU A 28 21.15 0.90 -0.43
CA GLU A 28 21.16 0.11 -1.66
C GLU A 28 19.92 0.47 -2.47
N VAL A 29 18.77 0.60 -1.82
CA VAL A 29 17.54 1.07 -2.48
C VAL A 29 17.72 2.47 -3.07
N ALA A 30 18.28 3.40 -2.30
CA ALA A 30 18.55 4.76 -2.75
C ALA A 30 19.53 4.80 -3.94
N ALA A 31 20.55 3.93 -3.95
CA ALA A 31 21.50 3.82 -5.06
C ALA A 31 20.86 3.26 -6.35
N HIS A 32 19.88 2.37 -6.24
CA HIS A 32 19.12 1.87 -7.39
C HIS A 32 18.07 2.87 -7.88
N GLY A 33 17.65 3.80 -7.01
CA GLY A 33 16.62 4.81 -7.24
C GLY A 33 17.14 6.18 -7.63
N MET A 34 18.15 6.30 -8.50
CA MET A 34 18.53 7.61 -9.05
C MET A 34 17.37 8.20 -9.86
N GLY A 35 16.63 9.14 -9.27
CA GLY A 35 15.49 9.84 -9.85
C GLY A 35 14.20 9.67 -9.05
N ASP A 36 13.18 10.45 -9.40
CA ASP A 36 11.85 10.39 -8.79
C ASP A 36 11.10 9.14 -9.27
N ARG A 37 11.12 8.07 -8.45
CA ARG A 37 10.53 6.76 -8.80
C ARG A 37 9.85 6.14 -7.61
N TRP A 38 8.82 5.34 -7.90
CA TRP A 38 8.17 4.50 -6.90
C TRP A 38 8.96 3.22 -6.64
N ILE A 39 9.05 2.87 -5.36
CA ILE A 39 9.59 1.62 -4.87
C ILE A 39 8.46 0.87 -4.17
N VAL A 40 8.21 -0.37 -4.58
CA VAL A 40 7.30 -1.26 -3.87
C VAL A 40 8.13 -2.23 -3.04
N ILE A 41 7.94 -2.16 -1.72
CA ILE A 41 8.55 -3.06 -0.75
C ILE A 41 7.76 -4.37 -0.76
N VAL A 42 8.44 -5.50 -1.00
CA VAL A 42 7.84 -6.83 -1.09
C VAL A 42 8.39 -7.78 -0.03
N ASP A 43 7.59 -8.77 0.35
CA ASP A 43 8.03 -9.88 1.20
C ASP A 43 8.84 -10.93 0.41
N GLU A 44 9.25 -11.99 1.10
CA GLU A 44 10.00 -13.13 0.52
C GLU A 44 9.19 -13.88 -0.57
N MET A 45 7.86 -13.77 -0.58
CA MET A 45 6.97 -14.32 -1.60
C MET A 45 6.67 -13.31 -2.70
N ASN A 46 7.42 -12.21 -2.80
CA ASN A 46 7.22 -11.12 -3.75
C ASN A 46 5.85 -10.43 -3.63
N LYS A 47 5.22 -10.49 -2.45
CA LYS A 47 3.93 -9.85 -2.19
C LYS A 47 4.13 -8.41 -1.71
N PRO A 48 3.36 -7.43 -2.21
CA PRO A 48 3.47 -6.05 -1.77
C PRO A 48 3.15 -5.89 -0.27
N LEU A 49 4.02 -5.15 0.41
CA LEU A 49 3.92 -4.77 1.82
C LEU A 49 3.69 -3.27 2.01
N ALA A 50 4.31 -2.46 1.16
CA ALA A 50 4.16 -1.01 1.11
C ALA A 50 4.83 -0.46 -0.17
N ALA A 51 4.71 0.84 -0.39
CA ALA A 51 5.31 1.61 -1.48
C ALA A 51 5.76 2.98 -0.97
N VAL A 52 6.86 3.48 -1.53
CA VAL A 52 7.46 4.77 -1.13
C VAL A 52 8.16 5.38 -2.34
N ARG A 53 8.22 6.71 -2.41
CA ARG A 53 9.05 7.39 -3.40
C ARG A 53 10.51 7.38 -2.96
N SER A 54 11.42 7.16 -3.90
CA SER A 54 12.87 7.17 -3.67
C SER A 54 13.35 8.45 -2.97
N GLU A 55 12.75 9.60 -3.27
CA GLU A 55 13.07 10.90 -2.68
C GLU A 55 12.81 11.00 -1.17
N ALA A 56 11.96 10.15 -0.61
CA ALA A 56 11.68 10.10 0.83
C ALA A 56 12.66 9.21 1.62
N LEU A 57 13.49 8.42 0.93
CA LEU A 57 14.45 7.52 1.58
C LEU A 57 15.62 8.21 2.29
N PRO A 58 16.22 9.32 1.78
CA PRO A 58 17.36 9.98 2.40
C PRO A 58 17.12 10.47 3.84
N GLU A 59 15.86 10.62 4.25
CA GLU A 59 15.49 11.01 5.62
C GLU A 59 15.71 9.88 6.65
N ASN A 60 15.99 8.66 6.18
CA ASN A 60 16.06 7.46 7.00
C ASN A 60 17.51 6.95 7.17
N PRO A 61 17.84 6.26 8.28
CA PRO A 61 19.18 5.73 8.50
C PRO A 61 19.57 4.69 7.43
N GLU A 62 20.52 5.06 6.56
CA GLU A 62 20.98 4.31 5.38
C GLU A 62 21.36 2.84 5.62
N GLY A 63 21.88 2.51 6.81
CA GLY A 63 22.33 1.17 7.17
C GLY A 63 21.22 0.22 7.63
N ARG A 64 19.98 0.70 7.77
CA ARG A 64 18.84 -0.13 8.19
C ARG A 64 18.15 -0.77 6.99
N PRO A 65 17.48 -1.93 7.17
CA PRO A 65 16.65 -2.50 6.12
C PRO A 65 15.46 -1.58 5.84
N ILE A 66 14.96 -1.59 4.60
CA ILE A 66 13.78 -0.79 4.20
C ILE A 66 12.51 -1.24 4.94
N SER A 67 12.47 -2.47 5.45
CA SER A 67 11.41 -2.95 6.36
C SER A 67 11.28 -2.12 7.64
N SER A 68 12.33 -1.38 8.03
CA SER A 68 12.33 -0.58 9.25
C SER A 68 11.42 0.64 9.20
N ILE A 69 11.07 1.13 8.01
CA ILE A 69 10.23 2.33 7.82
C ILE A 69 8.76 1.99 7.54
N LEU A 70 8.40 0.70 7.44
CA LEU A 70 7.05 0.26 7.07
C LEU A 70 5.95 0.85 7.96
N ALA A 71 6.23 1.03 9.26
CA ALA A 71 5.26 1.58 10.20
C ALA A 71 4.96 3.07 9.93
N ASP A 72 5.92 3.79 9.35
CA ASP A 72 5.84 5.24 9.12
C ASP A 72 5.18 5.56 7.77
N LEU A 73 5.07 4.59 6.88
CA LEU A 73 4.47 4.78 5.56
C LEU A 73 2.95 4.96 5.63
N PRO A 74 2.36 5.76 4.70
CA PRO A 74 0.91 5.88 4.56
C PRO A 74 0.22 4.55 4.24
N PRO A 75 -1.09 4.42 4.51
CA PRO A 75 -1.87 3.29 4.03
C PRO A 75 -1.90 3.24 2.50
N MET A 76 -2.11 2.06 1.95
CA MET A 76 -2.16 1.84 0.50
C MET A 76 -3.30 0.92 0.14
N ILE A 77 -3.72 0.96 -1.13
CA ILE A 77 -4.69 0.01 -1.66
C ILE A 77 -3.97 -0.91 -2.63
N LEU A 78 -4.12 -2.20 -2.45
CA LEU A 78 -3.68 -3.21 -3.40
C LEU A 78 -4.88 -3.61 -4.26
N ALA A 79 -4.76 -3.48 -5.57
CA ALA A 79 -5.86 -3.80 -6.48
C ALA A 79 -5.36 -4.45 -7.78
N PRO A 80 -6.02 -5.49 -8.28
CA PRO A 80 -5.77 -6.00 -9.63
C PRO A 80 -5.99 -4.95 -10.73
N ALA A 81 -5.25 -5.02 -11.83
CA ALA A 81 -5.42 -4.13 -12.98
C ALA A 81 -6.80 -4.20 -13.62
N ASP A 82 -7.48 -5.35 -13.52
CA ASP A 82 -8.85 -5.53 -14.01
C ASP A 82 -9.91 -4.96 -13.07
N SER A 83 -9.55 -4.52 -11.85
CA SER A 83 -10.49 -3.88 -10.92
C SER A 83 -11.04 -2.60 -11.52
N ARG A 84 -12.30 -2.30 -11.19
CA ARG A 84 -12.91 -1.04 -11.60
C ARG A 84 -12.48 0.07 -10.65
N VAL A 85 -12.43 1.30 -11.15
CA VAL A 85 -12.09 2.47 -10.32
C VAL A 85 -13.10 2.68 -9.18
N ASP A 86 -14.37 2.43 -9.46
CA ASP A 86 -15.44 2.59 -8.46
C ASP A 86 -15.32 1.59 -7.31
N GLU A 87 -14.71 0.42 -7.52
CA GLU A 87 -14.42 -0.56 -6.46
C GLU A 87 -13.50 -0.03 -5.35
N LEU A 88 -12.78 1.08 -5.60
CA LEU A 88 -11.92 1.73 -4.60
C LEU A 88 -12.67 2.72 -3.70
N LEU A 89 -13.89 3.12 -4.06
CA LEU A 89 -14.65 4.15 -3.32
C LEU A 89 -14.84 3.83 -1.83
N PRO A 90 -15.17 2.59 -1.43
CA PRO A 90 -15.31 2.26 -0.01
C PRO A 90 -14.00 2.42 0.79
N LEU A 91 -12.85 2.45 0.11
CA LEU A 91 -11.53 2.60 0.71
C LEU A 91 -11.00 4.04 0.65
N ALA A 92 -11.67 4.93 -0.09
CA ALA A 92 -11.21 6.28 -0.33
C ALA A 92 -11.07 7.11 0.97
N ALA A 93 -11.94 6.87 1.95
CA ALA A 93 -11.87 7.52 3.27
C ALA A 93 -10.59 7.21 4.05
N GLU A 94 -9.86 6.15 3.67
CA GLU A 94 -8.62 5.73 4.32
C GLU A 94 -7.38 6.26 3.61
N LEU A 95 -7.54 6.91 2.45
CA LEU A 95 -6.44 7.54 1.71
C LEU A 95 -6.07 8.87 2.37
N THR A 96 -4.84 8.96 2.85
CA THR A 96 -4.20 10.19 3.33
C THR A 96 -3.21 10.72 2.29
N PRO A 97 -2.71 11.97 2.39
CA PRO A 97 -1.61 12.43 1.55
C PRO A 97 -0.44 11.42 1.55
N GLY A 98 0.09 11.11 0.37
CA GLY A 98 1.12 10.09 0.16
C GLY A 98 0.62 8.64 0.07
N SER A 99 -0.69 8.39 0.26
CA SER A 99 -1.28 7.06 -0.01
C SER A 99 -1.33 6.80 -1.52
N VAL A 100 -1.17 5.53 -1.90
CA VAL A 100 -1.21 5.10 -3.30
C VAL A 100 -2.04 3.84 -3.51
N VAL A 101 -2.42 3.60 -4.77
CA VAL A 101 -2.94 2.31 -5.21
C VAL A 101 -1.83 1.55 -5.93
N ILE A 102 -1.45 0.40 -5.37
CA ILE A 102 -0.56 -0.56 -6.02
C ILE A 102 -1.44 -1.44 -6.93
N VAL A 103 -1.21 -1.33 -8.23
CA VAL A 103 -1.94 -2.05 -9.26
C VAL A 103 -1.17 -3.31 -9.67
N GLU A 104 -1.76 -4.48 -9.45
CA GLU A 104 -1.20 -5.80 -9.79
C GLU A 104 -1.62 -6.21 -11.22
N ASP A 105 -0.64 -6.39 -12.12
CA ASP A 105 -0.87 -6.80 -13.52
C ASP A 105 0.07 -7.96 -13.89
N ASP A 106 -0.44 -9.18 -13.84
CA ASP A 106 0.29 -10.45 -14.04
C ASP A 106 1.64 -10.51 -13.30
N ASP A 107 2.72 -10.06 -13.95
CA ASP A 107 4.08 -10.05 -13.42
C ASP A 107 4.62 -8.65 -13.08
N ASN A 108 3.79 -7.61 -13.15
CA ASN A 108 4.15 -6.21 -12.93
C ASN A 108 3.39 -5.58 -11.77
N LEU A 109 4.04 -4.62 -11.11
CA LEU A 109 3.39 -3.69 -10.18
C LEU A 109 3.51 -2.30 -10.74
N ARG A 110 2.40 -1.58 -10.77
CA ARG A 110 2.38 -0.17 -11.13
C ARG A 110 1.70 0.64 -10.05
N ILE A 111 1.94 1.94 -10.04
CA ILE A 111 1.41 2.83 -9.02
C ILE A 111 0.44 3.81 -9.63
N TRP A 112 -0.70 3.94 -8.99
CA TRP A 112 -1.60 5.07 -9.19
C TRP A 112 -1.54 5.97 -7.96
N SER A 113 -1.14 7.22 -8.17
CA SER A 113 -0.73 8.19 -7.14
C SER A 113 -1.38 9.56 -7.37
N ASP A 114 -1.24 10.46 -6.39
CA ASP A 114 -1.61 11.87 -6.53
C ASP A 114 -0.85 12.53 -7.70
N PRO A 115 -1.46 13.48 -8.43
CA PRO A 115 -2.82 14.03 -8.26
C PRO A 115 -3.92 13.14 -8.85
N HIS A 116 -3.58 12.00 -9.47
CA HIS A 116 -4.56 11.20 -10.18
C HIS A 116 -5.53 10.44 -9.27
N LEU A 117 -5.27 10.37 -7.95
CA LEU A 117 -6.18 9.83 -6.94
C LEU A 117 -7.19 10.85 -6.38
N ASP A 118 -7.04 12.14 -6.68
CA ASP A 118 -7.94 13.19 -6.18
C ASP A 118 -9.43 12.91 -6.47
N PRO A 119 -9.84 12.31 -7.60
CA PRO A 119 -11.25 11.97 -7.84
C PRO A 119 -11.84 10.94 -6.86
N LEU A 120 -11.00 10.12 -6.20
CA LEU A 120 -11.45 9.19 -5.16
C LEU A 120 -11.63 9.92 -3.82
N ARG A 121 -10.79 10.92 -3.53
CA ARG A 121 -10.78 11.71 -2.29
C ARG A 121 -11.92 12.73 -2.27
N GLY A 122 -13.16 12.25 -2.13
CA GLY A 122 -14.35 13.11 -2.01
C GLY A 122 -15.65 12.49 -2.51
N SER A 123 -15.64 11.21 -2.89
CA SER A 123 -16.83 10.52 -3.42
C SER A 123 -17.46 9.62 -2.35
N ASP A 124 -18.67 9.99 -1.90
CA ASP A 124 -19.51 9.22 -0.95
C ASP A 124 -20.31 8.07 -1.61
N ALA A 125 -19.89 7.60 -2.79
CA ALA A 125 -20.67 6.65 -3.55
C ALA A 125 -20.56 5.21 -2.98
N HIS A 126 -21.70 4.67 -2.56
CA HIS A 126 -21.86 3.26 -2.21
C HIS A 126 -22.05 2.39 -3.46
N LEU A 127 -21.43 1.21 -3.48
CA LEU A 127 -21.44 0.30 -4.61
C LEU A 127 -22.57 -0.75 -4.52
N PRO A 128 -23.28 -1.06 -5.63
CA PRO A 128 -24.17 -2.21 -5.71
C PRO A 128 -23.47 -3.44 -6.33
N GLY A 129 -23.38 -4.55 -5.57
CA GLY A 129 -23.18 -5.90 -6.11
C GLY A 129 -21.87 -6.61 -5.70
N PRO A 130 -21.77 -7.94 -5.91
CA PRO A 130 -20.60 -8.72 -5.53
C PRO A 130 -19.49 -8.64 -6.60
N TYR A 131 -18.31 -8.18 -6.21
CA TYR A 131 -17.15 -8.02 -7.08
C TYR A 131 -16.18 -9.21 -6.93
N PRO A 132 -15.69 -9.79 -8.03
CA PRO A 132 -14.94 -11.05 -8.00
C PRO A 132 -13.51 -10.93 -7.44
N ARG A 133 -12.94 -9.72 -7.40
CA ARG A 133 -11.65 -9.43 -6.77
C ARG A 133 -11.77 -8.12 -6.03
N VAL A 134 -11.64 -8.16 -4.71
CA VAL A 134 -11.89 -6.98 -3.89
C VAL A 134 -10.56 -6.28 -3.62
N PRO A 135 -10.43 -4.98 -3.94
CA PRO A 135 -9.29 -4.18 -3.52
C PRO A 135 -9.04 -4.34 -2.01
N LEU A 136 -7.77 -4.41 -1.64
CA LEU A 136 -7.37 -4.65 -0.26
C LEU A 136 -6.65 -3.41 0.27
N LEU A 137 -7.11 -2.90 1.40
CA LEU A 137 -6.35 -1.94 2.18
C LEU A 137 -5.15 -2.64 2.83
N LEU A 138 -3.97 -2.16 2.51
CA LEU A 138 -2.70 -2.60 3.08
C LEU A 138 -2.30 -1.61 4.19
N LYS A 139 -2.25 -2.09 5.42
CA LYS A 139 -1.80 -1.30 6.58
C LYS A 139 -0.72 -2.02 7.33
N VAL A 140 0.09 -1.26 8.06
CA VAL A 140 1.17 -1.78 8.87
C VAL A 140 0.89 -1.48 10.35
N CYS A 141 1.06 -2.48 11.21
CA CYS A 141 0.89 -2.31 12.65
C CYS A 141 1.92 -1.31 13.21
N ARG A 142 1.41 -0.19 13.75
CA ARG A 142 2.22 0.89 14.33
C ARG A 142 2.53 0.71 15.82
N TYR A 143 2.13 -0.41 16.42
CA TYR A 143 2.45 -0.67 17.83
C TYR A 143 3.97 -0.70 18.03
N GLY A 144 4.46 0.10 18.95
CA GLY A 144 5.88 0.19 19.25
C GLY A 144 6.19 1.19 20.35
N GLY A 145 7.39 1.04 20.92
CA GLY A 145 8.00 1.98 21.85
C GLY A 145 9.29 2.57 21.24
N VAL A 146 10.05 3.31 22.04
CA VAL A 146 11.24 4.08 21.61
C VAL A 146 12.25 3.28 20.78
N PHE A 147 12.35 1.95 20.98
CA PHE A 147 13.37 1.12 20.36
C PHE A 147 12.85 0.00 19.44
N ARG A 148 11.54 -0.27 19.41
CA ARG A 148 10.97 -1.38 18.64
C ARG A 148 9.56 -1.05 18.16
N HIS A 149 9.32 -1.25 16.87
CA HIS A 149 8.01 -1.21 16.23
C HIS A 149 7.67 -2.58 15.65
N CYS A 150 6.39 -2.96 15.76
CA CYS A 150 5.87 -4.19 15.19
C CYS A 150 6.06 -4.22 13.68
N GLY A 151 5.52 -3.23 12.97
CA GLY A 151 5.72 -3.13 11.52
C GLY A 151 5.09 -4.30 10.74
N HIS A 152 4.20 -5.09 11.35
CA HIS A 152 3.55 -6.21 10.68
C HIS A 152 2.50 -5.72 9.69
N PRO A 153 2.63 -6.03 8.38
CA PRO A 153 1.65 -5.65 7.37
C PRO A 153 0.44 -6.58 7.43
N GLN A 154 -0.75 -6.02 7.25
CA GLN A 154 -2.01 -6.76 7.16
C GLN A 154 -2.91 -6.17 6.08
N ARG A 155 -3.71 -7.05 5.46
CA ARG A 155 -4.61 -6.73 4.36
C ARG A 155 -6.06 -6.78 4.84
N PHE A 156 -6.85 -5.79 4.47
CA PHE A 156 -8.24 -5.66 4.88
C PHE A 156 -9.13 -5.34 3.69
N VAL A 157 -10.29 -5.98 3.61
CA VAL A 157 -11.30 -5.67 2.59
C VAL A 157 -11.97 -4.32 2.88
N VAL A 158 -12.19 -4.03 4.16
CA VAL A 158 -12.68 -2.76 4.72
C VAL A 158 -12.07 -2.59 6.11
N LYS A 159 -12.11 -1.39 6.67
CA LYS A 159 -11.69 -1.14 8.06
C LYS A 159 -12.50 -2.00 9.06
N PRO A 160 -11.87 -2.95 9.78
CA PRO A 160 -12.56 -3.76 10.76
C PRO A 160 -13.04 -2.95 11.97
N GLN A 161 -14.21 -3.30 12.50
CA GLN A 161 -14.72 -2.79 13.78
C GLN A 161 -15.31 -3.96 14.59
N PRO A 162 -14.64 -4.43 15.68
CA PRO A 162 -13.39 -3.93 16.24
C PRO A 162 -12.16 -4.29 15.40
N MET A 163 -11.04 -3.61 15.66
CA MET A 163 -9.75 -3.97 15.07
C MET A 163 -9.24 -5.31 15.62
N PRO A 164 -8.71 -6.21 14.77
CA PRO A 164 -8.14 -7.46 15.24
C PRO A 164 -6.83 -7.24 16.02
N ASP A 165 -6.46 -8.23 16.81
CA ASP A 165 -5.13 -8.27 17.43
C ASP A 165 -4.05 -8.50 16.36
N CYS A 166 -2.87 -7.91 16.60
CA CYS A 166 -1.71 -8.15 15.76
C CYS A 166 -1.18 -9.58 15.99
N PRO A 167 -0.84 -10.34 14.93
CA PRO A 167 -0.18 -11.65 15.05
C PRO A 167 1.17 -11.61 15.77
N ASP A 168 1.76 -10.42 15.95
CA ASP A 168 2.99 -10.18 16.67
C ASP A 168 4.18 -11.06 16.25
N PRO A 169 4.60 -11.04 14.97
CA PRO A 169 5.74 -11.85 14.51
C PRO A 169 7.07 -11.47 15.19
N LYS A 170 7.13 -10.34 15.88
CA LYS A 170 8.31 -9.83 16.57
C LYS A 170 8.32 -10.15 18.08
N ASN A 171 7.34 -10.90 18.58
CA ASN A 171 7.21 -11.27 19.99
C ASN A 171 7.27 -10.05 20.94
N LEU A 172 6.60 -8.96 20.58
CA LEU A 172 6.43 -7.75 21.41
C LEU A 172 5.33 -7.91 22.48
N GLY A 173 4.62 -9.04 22.49
CA GLY A 173 3.47 -9.34 23.32
C GLY A 173 2.15 -9.00 22.62
N PRO A 174 1.00 -9.52 23.12
CA PRO A 174 -0.32 -9.21 22.55
C PRO A 174 -0.57 -7.70 22.52
N HIS A 175 -0.90 -7.18 21.35
CA HIS A 175 -1.24 -5.78 21.17
C HIS A 175 -2.27 -5.61 20.07
N PRO A 176 -3.19 -4.63 20.21
CA PRO A 176 -4.16 -4.36 19.18
C PRO A 176 -3.44 -3.86 17.93
N PHE A 177 -3.92 -4.29 16.76
CA PHE A 177 -3.51 -3.65 15.52
C PHE A 177 -3.99 -2.20 15.55
N ARG A 178 -3.06 -1.26 15.76
CA ARG A 178 -3.37 0.17 15.76
C ARG A 178 -3.47 0.67 14.33
N TRP A 179 -4.66 1.18 13.98
CA TRP A 179 -4.98 1.80 12.69
C TRP A 179 -4.18 3.08 12.44
#